data_AF-A0A2E8U7L9-F1
#
_entry.id   AF-A0A2E8U7L9-F1
#
_cell.length_a   1.000
_cell.length_b   1.000
_cell.length_c   1.000
_cell.angle_alpha   90.00
_cell.angle_beta   90.00
_cell.angle_gamma   90.00
#
_symmetry.space_group_name_H-M   'P 1'
#
loop_
_entity.id
_entity.type
_entity.pdbx_description
1 polymer ?
#
loop_
_entity_poly.entity_id
_entity_poly.type
_entity_poly.pdbx_seq_one_letter_code
_entity_poly.pdbx_strand_id
1 'polypeptide(L)'
;MRFAKRSALMGTLLFPVLCSASAIPERPYALIERYCLDCHDSDVRKGEVNLEAVSIDWSAKEDRHFWERVLKAVDDGLMPPEKKKQPTSAEREELTKWLDASLLKHVP
;
A
#
# COMPACT_ATOMS: atom_id res chain seq x y z
N MET A 1 6.79 -53.96 -35.63
CA MET A 1 6.84 -54.09 -34.16
C MET A 1 6.81 -52.71 -33.54
N ARG A 2 5.96 -52.52 -32.52
CA ARG A 2 5.74 -51.27 -31.79
C ARG A 2 6.91 -51.02 -30.83
N PHE A 3 7.48 -49.81 -30.79
CA PHE A 3 8.01 -49.26 -29.54
C PHE A 3 7.67 -47.78 -29.45
N ALA A 4 6.98 -47.45 -28.36
CA ALA A 4 6.33 -46.19 -28.09
C ALA A 4 7.26 -45.22 -27.37
N LYS A 5 7.08 -43.94 -27.72
CA LYS A 5 7.15 -42.73 -26.88
C LYS A 5 7.78 -42.84 -25.50
N ARG A 6 8.69 -41.89 -25.21
CA ARG A 6 8.53 -40.90 -24.13
C ARG A 6 9.59 -39.80 -24.24
N SER A 7 9.24 -38.73 -24.95
CA SER A 7 9.96 -37.46 -24.86
C SER A 7 9.43 -36.72 -23.63
N ALA A 8 10.22 -36.64 -22.57
CA ALA A 8 9.89 -35.82 -21.41
C ALA A 8 10.21 -34.36 -21.77
N LEU A 9 9.20 -33.63 -22.24
CA LEU A 9 9.24 -32.17 -22.27
C LEU A 9 9.06 -31.69 -20.83
N MET A 10 10.16 -31.22 -20.23
CA MET A 10 10.15 -30.50 -18.96
C MET A 10 9.49 -29.14 -19.20
N GLY A 11 8.16 -29.10 -19.13
CA GLY A 11 7.40 -27.87 -19.26
C GLY A 11 7.57 -27.03 -18.01
N THR A 12 8.50 -26.07 -18.03
CA THR A 12 8.58 -25.01 -17.02
C THR A 12 7.31 -24.18 -17.13
N LEU A 13 6.31 -24.47 -16.29
CA LEU A 13 5.15 -23.60 -16.12
C LEU A 13 5.67 -22.30 -15.49
N LEU A 14 5.92 -21.30 -16.33
CA LEU A 14 5.98 -19.90 -15.92
C LEU A 14 4.58 -19.52 -15.43
N PHE A 15 4.26 -19.86 -14.17
CA PHE A 15 3.15 -19.24 -13.49
C PHE A 15 3.49 -17.76 -13.36
N PRO A 16 2.70 -16.84 -13.97
CA PRO A 16 2.93 -15.44 -13.76
C PRO A 16 2.73 -15.19 -12.26
N VAL A 17 3.78 -14.68 -11.61
CA VAL A 17 3.63 -14.11 -10.27
C VAL A 17 2.68 -12.94 -10.44
N LEU A 18 1.42 -13.13 -10.07
CA LEU A 18 0.47 -12.04 -9.95
C LEU A 18 1.00 -11.15 -8.82
N CYS A 19 1.71 -10.10 -9.20
CA CYS A 19 2.06 -9.03 -8.29
C CYS A 19 0.75 -8.35 -7.87
N SER A 20 0.27 -8.66 -6.67
CA SER A 20 -0.97 -8.10 -6.10
C SER A 20 -0.83 -6.63 -5.67
N ALA A 21 0.38 -6.06 -5.80
CA ALA A 21 0.65 -4.68 -5.42
C ALA A 21 0.04 -3.69 -6.43
N SER A 22 -0.75 -2.74 -5.93
CA SER A 22 -1.27 -1.63 -6.71
C SER A 22 -0.53 -0.33 -6.40
N ALA A 23 -0.26 0.48 -7.42
CA ALA A 23 0.38 1.77 -7.24
C ALA A 23 -0.52 2.75 -6.45
N ILE A 24 0.11 3.59 -5.62
CA ILE A 24 -0.56 4.71 -4.99
C ILE A 24 -0.83 5.78 -6.07
N PRO A 25 -2.06 6.31 -6.21
CA PRO A 25 -2.32 7.36 -7.17
C PRO A 25 -1.52 8.63 -6.86
N GLU A 26 -1.13 9.37 -7.90
CA GLU A 26 -0.27 10.57 -7.83
C GLU A 26 -0.68 11.58 -6.73
N ARG A 27 -1.99 11.88 -6.64
CA ARG A 27 -2.50 12.86 -5.69
C ARG A 27 -2.39 12.40 -4.22
N PRO A 28 -2.92 11.22 -3.83
CA PRO A 28 -2.64 10.62 -2.53
C PRO A 28 -1.14 10.53 -2.19
N TYR A 29 -0.30 10.11 -3.14
CA TYR A 29 1.14 10.02 -2.91
C TYR A 29 1.76 11.38 -2.58
N ALA A 30 1.41 12.43 -3.33
CA ALA A 30 1.88 13.79 -3.06
C ALA A 30 1.46 14.33 -1.67
N LEU A 31 0.34 13.84 -1.12
CA LEU A 31 -0.09 14.17 0.24
C LEU A 31 0.74 13.39 1.28
N ILE A 32 0.98 12.10 1.05
CA ILE A 32 1.86 11.28 1.90
C ILE A 32 3.26 11.88 1.94
N GLU A 33 3.82 12.23 0.79
CA GLU A 33 5.14 12.87 0.68
C GLU A 33 5.19 14.17 1.49
N ARG A 34 4.21 15.05 1.30
CA ARG A 34 4.17 16.37 1.94
C ARG A 34 3.98 16.33 3.46
N TYR A 35 3.23 15.37 3.98
CA TYR A 35 2.76 15.39 5.36
C TYR A 35 3.33 14.26 6.22
N CYS A 36 3.82 13.17 5.62
CA CYS A 36 4.21 11.96 6.35
C CYS A 36 5.71 11.66 6.26
N LEU A 37 6.34 11.82 5.10
CA LEU A 37 7.68 11.28 4.85
C LEU A 37 8.80 11.98 5.63
N ASP A 38 8.62 13.24 6.06
CA ASP A 38 9.54 13.93 6.98
C ASP A 38 9.81 13.17 8.30
N CYS A 39 8.94 12.22 8.68
CA CYS A 39 9.05 11.43 9.91
C CYS A 39 8.93 9.92 9.69
N HIS A 40 8.30 9.49 8.60
CA HIS A 40 7.92 8.10 8.34
C HIS A 40 8.48 7.58 7.01
N ASP A 41 9.70 7.98 6.64
CA ASP A 41 10.46 7.41 5.52
C ASP A 41 11.30 6.19 5.95
N SER A 42 12.14 5.64 5.06
CA SER A 42 13.03 4.52 5.38
C SER A 42 14.11 4.85 6.41
N ASP A 43 14.46 6.12 6.56
CA ASP A 43 15.62 6.57 7.33
C ASP A 43 15.24 6.94 8.76
N VAL A 44 14.18 7.75 8.95
CA VAL A 44 13.73 8.26 10.24
C VAL A 44 12.82 7.25 10.95
N ARG A 45 11.93 6.58 10.22
CA ARG A 45 11.03 5.51 10.71
C ARG A 45 10.41 5.78 12.09
N LYS A 46 9.91 6.99 12.32
CA LYS A 46 9.38 7.38 13.64
C LYS A 46 8.24 6.46 14.05
N GLY A 47 8.29 5.93 15.27
CA GLY A 47 7.30 4.97 15.75
C GLY A 47 7.31 3.65 14.97
N GLU A 48 8.45 3.29 14.38
CA GLU A 48 8.68 2.07 13.58
C GLU A 48 7.87 1.99 12.27
N VAL A 49 7.25 3.10 11.85
CA VAL A 49 6.42 3.22 10.65
C VAL A 49 7.25 3.75 9.48
N ASN A 50 7.16 3.07 8.33
CA ASN A 50 7.69 3.51 7.04
C ASN A 50 6.54 3.58 6.00
N LEU A 51 6.39 4.71 5.33
CA LEU A 51 5.37 5.03 4.33
C LEU A 51 5.95 5.38 2.96
N GLU A 52 7.26 5.20 2.75
CA GLU A 52 7.95 5.49 1.48
C GLU A 52 7.60 4.51 0.34
N ALA A 53 6.65 3.60 0.57
CA ALA A 53 6.17 2.67 -0.44
C ALA A 53 5.41 3.42 -1.56
N VAL A 54 5.74 3.10 -2.81
CA VAL A 54 5.02 3.62 -4.00
C VAL A 54 3.85 2.72 -4.43
N SER A 55 3.71 1.55 -3.82
CA SER A 55 2.65 0.56 -4.08
C SER A 55 2.28 -0.21 -2.82
N ILE A 56 1.05 -0.69 -2.76
CA ILE A 56 0.49 -1.41 -1.61
C ILE A 56 0.00 -2.79 -2.07
N ASP A 57 0.39 -3.86 -1.38
CA ASP A 57 -0.16 -5.20 -1.60
C ASP A 57 -1.45 -5.38 -0.80
N TRP A 58 -2.57 -5.00 -1.41
CA TRP A 58 -3.88 -5.16 -0.77
C TRP A 58 -4.29 -6.62 -0.54
N SER A 59 -3.64 -7.60 -1.17
CA SER A 59 -3.92 -9.02 -0.90
C SER A 59 -3.33 -9.47 0.44
N ALA A 60 -2.25 -8.81 0.89
CA ALA A 60 -1.64 -9.07 2.19
C ALA A 60 -2.48 -8.48 3.33
N LYS A 61 -2.86 -9.33 4.29
CA LYS A 61 -3.64 -8.93 5.47
C LYS A 61 -2.91 -7.89 6.32
N GLU A 62 -1.61 -8.04 6.49
CA GLU A 62 -0.79 -7.13 7.30
C GLU A 62 -0.70 -5.73 6.68
N ASP A 63 -0.56 -5.65 5.35
CA ASP A 63 -0.60 -4.37 4.61
C ASP A 63 -1.95 -3.68 4.79
N ARG A 64 -3.06 -4.40 4.63
CA ARG A 64 -4.41 -3.84 4.89
C ARG A 64 -4.54 -3.31 6.31
N HIS A 65 -4.16 -4.09 7.32
CA HIS A 65 -4.21 -3.64 8.71
C HIS A 65 -3.28 -2.46 9.01
N PHE A 66 -2.12 -2.38 8.35
CA PHE A 66 -1.24 -1.24 8.46
C PHE A 66 -1.89 0.02 7.90
N TRP A 67 -2.44 -0.04 6.68
CA TRP A 67 -3.09 1.10 6.05
C TRP A 67 -4.44 1.48 6.69
N GLU A 68 -5.16 0.55 7.32
CA GLU A 68 -6.31 0.85 8.20
C GLU A 68 -5.90 1.75 9.37
N ARG A 69 -4.74 1.50 9.98
CA ARG A 69 -4.22 2.36 11.05
C ARG A 69 -3.80 3.73 10.55
N VAL A 70 -3.21 3.80 9.35
CA VAL A 70 -2.87 5.08 8.69
C VAL A 70 -4.15 5.89 8.43
N LEU A 71 -5.17 5.26 7.84
CA LEU A 71 -6.48 5.88 7.61
C LEU A 71 -7.04 6.45 8.92
N LYS A 72 -7.12 5.63 9.98
CA LYS A 72 -7.65 6.06 11.27
C LYS A 72 -6.87 7.22 11.87
N ALA A 73 -5.54 7.18 11.83
CA ALA A 73 -4.71 8.26 12.38
C ALA A 73 -4.90 9.60 11.64
N VAL A 74 -5.08 9.56 10.32
CA VAL A 74 -5.34 10.75 9.50
C VAL A 74 -6.77 11.26 9.71
N ASP A 75 -7.76 10.35 9.75
CA ASP A 75 -9.18 10.67 9.93
C ASP A 75 -9.46 11.28 11.31
N ASP A 76 -8.87 10.70 12.37
CA ASP A 76 -8.96 11.20 13.75
C ASP A 76 -8.19 12.52 13.97
N GLY A 77 -7.44 13.01 12.97
CA GLY A 77 -6.62 14.22 13.12
C GLY A 77 -5.37 14.07 13.97
N LEU A 78 -4.97 12.83 14.27
CA LEU A 78 -3.78 12.51 15.08
C LEU A 78 -2.48 12.63 14.28
N MET A 79 -2.55 12.42 12.97
CA MET A 79 -1.43 12.56 12.05
C MET A 79 -1.69 13.62 10.96
N PRO A 80 -0.69 14.47 10.68
CA PRO A 80 0.57 14.65 11.41
C PRO A 80 0.34 15.12 12.87
N PRO A 81 1.34 15.09 13.77
CA PRO A 81 1.17 15.63 15.12
C PRO A 81 0.80 17.12 15.10
N GLU A 82 0.06 17.61 16.11
CA GLU A 82 -0.48 18.99 16.14
C GLU A 82 0.57 20.10 15.87
N LYS A 83 1.81 19.90 16.30
CA LYS A 83 2.93 20.84 16.08
C LYS A 83 3.55 20.79 14.68
N LYS A 84 3.03 19.95 13.78
CA LYS A 84 3.48 19.79 12.40
C LYS A 84 2.43 20.34 11.44
N LYS A 85 2.85 20.59 10.20
CA LYS A 85 1.97 21.08 9.15
C LYS A 85 0.82 20.07 8.94
N GLN A 86 -0.40 20.53 9.12
CA GLN A 86 -1.60 19.71 8.93
C GLN A 86 -2.09 19.77 7.47
N PRO A 87 -2.65 18.68 6.93
CA PRO A 87 -3.48 18.74 5.76
C PRO A 87 -4.69 19.66 5.98
N THR A 88 -5.08 20.38 4.94
CA THR A 88 -6.38 21.05 4.91
C THR A 88 -7.51 20.02 5.00
N SER A 89 -8.72 20.43 5.33
CA SER A 89 -9.87 19.51 5.38
C SER A 89 -10.10 18.79 4.04
N ALA A 90 -9.94 19.50 2.92
CA ALA A 90 -10.09 18.93 1.58
C ALA A 90 -9.01 17.89 1.25
N GLU A 91 -7.75 18.18 1.59
CA GLU A 91 -6.64 17.23 1.39
C GLU A 91 -6.79 15.99 2.28
N ARG A 92 -7.23 16.19 3.54
CA ARG A 92 -7.52 15.09 4.47
C ARG A 92 -8.60 14.19 3.90
N GLU A 93 -9.72 14.78 3.48
CA GLU A 93 -10.84 14.07 2.86
C GLU A 93 -10.43 13.34 1.58
N GLU A 94 -9.59 13.95 0.73
CA GLU A 94 -9.06 13.32 -0.47
C GLU A 94 -8.24 12.06 -0.14
N LEU A 95 -7.34 12.15 0.84
CA LEU A 95 -6.52 11.02 1.27
C LEU A 95 -7.35 9.92 1.93
N THR A 96 -8.26 10.28 2.85
CA THR A 96 -9.06 9.28 3.59
C THR A 96 -10.07 8.59 2.69
N LYS A 97 -10.73 9.31 1.75
CA LYS A 97 -11.64 8.68 0.78
C LYS A 97 -10.94 7.67 -0.11
N TRP A 98 -9.72 7.97 -0.56
CA TRP A 98 -8.96 7.03 -1.37
C TRP A 98 -8.57 5.78 -0.57
N LEU A 99 -8.09 5.95 0.67
CA LEU A 99 -7.74 4.83 1.54
C LEU A 99 -8.96 3.95 1.85
N ASP A 100 -10.06 4.56 2.26
CA ASP A 100 -11.32 3.86 2.57
C ASP A 100 -11.84 3.08 1.36
N ALA A 101 -11.92 3.72 0.19
CA ALA A 101 -12.36 3.05 -1.03
C ALA A 101 -11.42 1.93 -1.49
N SER A 102 -10.12 2.03 -1.21
CA SER A 102 -9.14 0.98 -1.53
C SER A 102 -9.30 -0.19 -0.57
N LEU A 103 -9.39 0.08 0.73
CA LEU A 103 -9.61 -0.94 1.76
C LEU A 103 -10.92 -1.69 1.53
N LEU A 104 -12.04 -0.99 1.31
CA LEU A 104 -13.36 -1.60 1.07
C LEU A 104 -13.38 -2.58 -0.10
N LYS A 105 -12.61 -2.34 -1.17
CA LYS A 105 -12.48 -3.26 -2.31
C LYS A 105 -11.75 -4.56 -1.96
N HIS A 106 -11.02 -4.56 -0.85
CA HIS A 106 -10.13 -5.63 -0.43
C HIS A 106 -10.44 -6.14 1.00
N VAL A 107 -11.59 -5.77 1.56
CA VAL A 107 -12.15 -6.40 2.76
C VAL A 107 -12.54 -7.83 2.39
N PRO A 108 -12.10 -8.85 3.16
CA PRO A 108 -12.45 -10.25 2.92
C PRO A 108 -13.94 -10.55 3.13
#